data_AF-A0A9E5FZN8-F1
#
_entry.id   AF-A0A9E5FZN8-F1
#
_cell.length_a   1.000
_cell.length_b   1.000
_cell.length_c   1.000
_cell.angle_alpha   90.00
_cell.angle_beta   90.00
_cell.angle_gamma   90.00
#
_symmetry.space_group_name_H-M   'P 1'
#
loop_
_entity.id
_entity.type
_entity.pdbx_description
1 polymer ?
#
loop_
_entity_poly.entity_id
_entity_poly.type
_entity_poly.pdbx_seq_one_letter_code
_entity_poly.pdbx_strand_id
1 'polypeptide(L)'
;ITGAIRLDNAGNDFRGAVSLFNTGAGDMIIRDSGDLQLDDVIMMPASFRQVGVPQIVMVMLPPQINYGSGSLRVTTNGAITQTTGGAITLISNGGAAFNAGAGEINLGNASNEFVSVGAVSLSNTGANNIAIRDAGFLILGEVTTSGNLSVQSSGGLAQAQNTTILTGAGGSNFNAGNGMITLNNVGNDFSGSVSLTNTGVQNIAIRDMNALNLAGVSMTPTSSGSLTVVTGTGASNTGGDITQTGAIVTGTGASSFIAGGSGSSIMLTNASNDFRGSVGLFAWRDASITDVASLQLGASNVGGNLNVMVGANGVSGTGNLTQNSAVTVQGVTSINAGAHNTTINLTNIGNHFVGGVEP
;
A
#
# COMPACT_ATOMS: atom_id res chain seq x y z
N ILE A 1 34.51 -2.76 12.61
CA ILE A 1 35.15 -2.20 11.40
C ILE A 1 34.43 -0.89 11.12
N THR A 2 35.11 0.26 10.99
CA THR A 2 34.46 1.57 10.80
C THR A 2 34.27 1.95 9.33
N GLY A 3 34.92 1.22 8.40
CA GLY A 3 34.81 1.44 6.96
C GLY A 3 33.67 0.66 6.32
N ALA A 4 33.28 1.08 5.11
CA ALA A 4 32.33 0.36 4.28
C ALA A 4 32.88 -1.03 3.89
N ILE A 5 32.01 -2.03 3.85
CA ILE A 5 32.29 -3.34 3.25
C ILE A 5 31.92 -3.25 1.78
N ARG A 6 32.90 -3.44 0.89
CA ARG A 6 32.69 -3.40 -0.56
C ARG A 6 33.07 -4.73 -1.20
N LEU A 7 32.06 -5.41 -1.72
CA LEU A 7 32.15 -6.55 -2.62
C LEU A 7 31.53 -6.13 -3.96
N ASP A 8 32.03 -5.05 -4.55
CA ASP A 8 31.36 -4.27 -5.59
C ASP A 8 31.94 -4.45 -7.01
N ASN A 9 32.79 -5.46 -7.20
CA ASN A 9 33.26 -5.85 -8.52
C ASN A 9 32.11 -6.46 -9.34
N ALA A 10 31.88 -5.94 -10.54
CA ALA A 10 30.82 -6.41 -11.43
C ALA A 10 31.01 -7.86 -11.91
N GLY A 11 32.22 -8.42 -11.79
CA GLY A 11 32.53 -9.81 -12.13
C GLY A 11 32.40 -10.81 -10.97
N ASN A 12 31.91 -10.39 -9.80
CA ASN A 12 31.63 -11.32 -8.71
C ASN A 12 30.55 -12.34 -9.14
N ASP A 13 30.71 -13.60 -8.73
CA ASP A 13 29.79 -14.72 -9.00
C ASP A 13 29.73 -15.58 -7.72
N PHE A 14 28.92 -15.14 -6.76
CA PHE A 14 28.73 -15.78 -5.47
C PHE A 14 27.91 -17.06 -5.64
N ARG A 15 28.59 -18.20 -5.66
CA ARG A 15 27.95 -19.50 -5.78
C ARG A 15 27.50 -20.01 -4.41
N GLY A 16 26.22 -19.84 -4.11
CA GLY A 16 25.58 -20.30 -2.89
C GLY A 16 25.15 -19.16 -1.97
N ALA A 17 24.65 -19.53 -0.80
CA ALA A 17 24.10 -18.59 0.15
C ALA A 17 25.20 -17.72 0.79
N VAL A 18 24.97 -16.41 0.86
CA VAL A 18 25.90 -15.43 1.42
C VAL A 18 25.34 -14.86 2.71
N SER A 19 26.01 -15.16 3.83
CA SER A 19 25.74 -14.51 5.12
C SER A 19 26.66 -13.30 5.28
N LEU A 20 26.12 -12.20 5.82
CA LEU A 20 26.75 -10.89 5.83
C LEU A 20 26.62 -10.25 7.20
N PHE A 21 27.73 -9.78 7.76
CA PHE A 21 27.74 -9.18 9.09
C PHE A 21 28.53 -7.88 9.08
N ASN A 22 27.86 -6.75 9.30
CA ASN A 22 28.49 -5.45 9.46
C ASN A 22 28.12 -4.83 10.81
N THR A 23 29.09 -4.74 11.71
CA THR A 23 28.94 -4.09 13.02
C THR A 23 29.46 -2.64 13.00
N GLY A 24 29.61 -2.05 11.81
CA GLY A 24 30.17 -0.73 11.57
C GLY A 24 29.13 0.28 11.10
N ALA A 25 29.48 1.57 11.15
CA ALA A 25 28.63 2.65 10.63
C ALA A 25 28.71 2.81 9.09
N GLY A 26 29.61 2.09 8.41
CA GLY A 26 29.80 2.17 6.98
C GLY A 26 28.80 1.34 6.18
N ASP A 27 28.63 1.70 4.91
CA ASP A 27 27.78 0.95 3.97
C ASP A 27 28.26 -0.49 3.76
N MET A 28 27.33 -1.36 3.39
CA MET A 28 27.63 -2.65 2.77
C MET A 28 27.17 -2.60 1.32
N ILE A 29 28.11 -2.78 0.38
CA ILE A 29 27.84 -2.77 -1.05
C ILE A 29 28.24 -4.11 -1.63
N ILE A 30 27.31 -4.77 -2.31
CA ILE A 30 27.50 -6.08 -2.93
C ILE A 30 27.03 -6.00 -4.37
N ARG A 31 27.88 -6.47 -5.27
CA ARG A 31 27.55 -6.73 -6.66
C ARG A 31 27.74 -8.20 -6.96
N ASP A 32 26.81 -8.76 -7.72
CA ASP A 32 26.90 -10.10 -8.30
C ASP A 32 26.53 -10.09 -9.78
N SER A 33 27.18 -10.93 -10.58
CA SER A 33 26.97 -11.03 -12.02
C SER A 33 25.81 -11.95 -12.41
N GLY A 34 25.30 -12.76 -11.47
CA GLY A 34 24.20 -13.70 -11.64
C GLY A 34 23.19 -13.60 -10.49
N ASP A 35 22.72 -14.75 -10.04
CA ASP A 35 21.78 -14.86 -8.92
C ASP A 35 22.52 -14.76 -7.59
N LEU A 36 21.98 -13.98 -6.66
CA LEU A 36 22.48 -13.92 -5.28
C LEU A 36 21.44 -14.50 -4.32
N GLN A 37 21.84 -15.51 -3.55
CA GLN A 37 21.07 -15.99 -2.43
C GLN A 37 21.63 -15.40 -1.13
N LEU A 38 20.82 -14.61 -0.43
CA LEU A 38 21.14 -14.08 0.89
C LEU A 38 20.72 -15.09 1.97
N ASP A 39 21.57 -15.27 2.96
CA ASP A 39 21.23 -16.00 4.18
C ASP A 39 21.00 -14.98 5.31
N ASP A 40 21.65 -15.14 6.46
CA ASP A 40 21.62 -14.10 7.49
C ASP A 40 22.39 -12.85 7.07
N VAL A 41 21.69 -11.72 7.04
CA VAL A 41 22.28 -10.40 6.77
C VAL A 41 22.02 -9.51 7.96
N ILE A 42 23.08 -9.09 8.63
CA ILE A 42 22.98 -8.26 9.82
C ILE A 42 23.78 -6.98 9.63
N MET A 43 23.08 -5.85 9.73
CA MET A 43 23.69 -4.53 9.87
C MET A 43 23.41 -3.99 11.27
N MET A 44 24.45 -3.80 12.08
CA MET A 44 24.36 -3.29 13.45
C MET A 44 25.01 -1.91 13.58
N PRO A 45 24.52 -1.06 14.51
CA PRO A 45 25.22 0.16 14.88
C PRO A 45 26.63 -0.11 15.42
N ALA A 46 27.55 0.84 15.23
CA ALA A 46 28.92 0.77 15.73
C ALA A 46 29.02 0.62 17.27
N SER A 47 27.96 0.99 18.00
CA SER A 47 27.85 0.85 19.45
C SER A 47 27.53 -0.58 19.92
N PHE A 48 27.08 -1.47 19.04
CA PHE A 48 26.82 -2.87 19.38
C PHE A 48 28.09 -3.71 19.13
N ARG A 49 28.99 -3.72 20.10
CA ARG A 49 30.17 -4.60 20.08
C ARG A 49 29.78 -5.97 20.65
N GLN A 50 29.76 -7.00 19.81
CA GLN A 50 29.69 -8.39 20.27
C GLN A 50 30.93 -8.70 21.13
N VAL A 51 30.75 -8.87 22.44
CA VAL A 51 31.76 -9.45 23.33
C VAL A 51 31.34 -10.89 23.56
N GLY A 52 32.15 -11.84 23.08
CA GLY A 52 31.71 -13.19 22.74
C GLY A 52 31.04 -14.01 23.85
N VAL A 53 29.81 -14.48 23.59
CA VAL A 53 29.12 -15.69 24.09
C VAL A 53 27.96 -15.99 23.10
N PRO A 54 27.55 -17.26 22.81
CA PRO A 54 26.60 -17.56 21.73
C PRO A 54 25.10 -17.39 22.05
N GLN A 55 24.70 -16.61 23.06
CA GLN A 55 23.27 -16.36 23.31
C GLN A 55 22.98 -14.86 23.50
N ILE A 56 22.16 -14.33 22.60
CA ILE A 56 21.62 -12.97 22.66
C ILE A 56 20.60 -12.93 23.80
N VAL A 57 20.99 -12.40 24.96
CA VAL A 57 20.03 -11.87 25.94
C VAL A 57 19.94 -10.36 25.71
N MET A 58 18.80 -9.92 25.19
CA MET A 58 18.47 -8.53 24.97
C MET A 58 18.28 -7.84 26.33
N VAL A 59 19.29 -7.11 26.81
CA VAL A 59 19.11 -6.20 27.96
C VAL A 59 18.72 -4.84 27.41
N MET A 60 17.44 -4.47 27.54
CA MET A 60 16.96 -3.12 27.24
C MET A 60 17.37 -2.14 28.35
N LEU A 61 18.08 -1.08 27.97
CA LEU A 61 18.11 0.20 28.68
C LEU A 61 17.84 1.30 27.65
N PRO A 62 16.74 2.07 27.73
CA PRO A 62 16.57 3.28 26.91
C PRO A 62 16.95 4.57 27.67
N PRO A 63 17.20 5.72 27.00
CA PRO A 63 17.13 5.94 25.55
C PRO A 63 18.40 6.61 24.96
N GLN A 64 19.04 5.95 23.99
CA GLN A 64 19.63 6.50 22.75
C GLN A 64 20.48 5.33 22.16
N ILE A 65 19.82 4.35 21.53
CA ILE A 65 20.54 3.44 20.64
C ILE A 65 20.91 4.28 19.43
N ASN A 66 22.18 4.64 19.31
CA ASN A 66 22.70 5.33 18.14
C ASN A 66 22.74 4.33 16.96
N TYR A 67 21.64 4.22 16.23
CA TYR A 67 21.53 3.38 15.03
C TYR A 67 22.59 3.81 14.00
N GLY A 68 23.34 2.85 13.45
CA GLY A 68 24.43 3.15 12.52
C GLY A 68 23.88 3.84 11.25
N SER A 69 24.68 4.63 10.55
CA SER A 69 24.25 5.31 9.31
C SER A 69 24.39 4.48 8.04
N GLY A 70 25.02 3.30 8.12
CA GLY A 70 25.34 2.48 6.94
C GLY A 70 24.10 1.94 6.25
N SER A 71 24.14 1.92 4.92
CA SER A 71 23.11 1.35 4.04
C SER A 71 23.51 -0.02 3.51
N LEU A 72 22.52 -0.88 3.22
CA LEU A 72 22.72 -2.11 2.45
C LEU A 72 22.43 -1.84 0.98
N ARG A 73 23.38 -2.11 0.09
CA ARG A 73 23.17 -2.02 -1.36
C ARG A 73 23.54 -3.34 -2.01
N VAL A 74 22.54 -4.01 -2.57
CA VAL A 74 22.70 -5.27 -3.30
C VAL A 74 22.32 -5.04 -4.75
N THR A 75 23.22 -5.34 -5.68
CA THR A 75 22.97 -5.24 -7.11
C THR A 75 23.38 -6.52 -7.81
N THR A 76 22.47 -7.12 -8.56
CA THR A 76 22.70 -8.36 -9.29
C THR A 76 22.20 -8.23 -10.73
N ASN A 77 22.66 -9.09 -11.63
CA ASN A 77 22.05 -9.24 -12.96
C ASN A 77 21.06 -10.41 -13.02
N GLY A 78 21.00 -11.23 -11.97
CA GLY A 78 20.03 -12.30 -11.76
C GLY A 78 19.16 -12.05 -10.53
N ALA A 79 18.47 -13.08 -10.06
CA ALA A 79 17.57 -12.99 -8.93
C ALA A 79 18.29 -12.65 -7.62
N ILE A 80 17.61 -11.92 -6.73
CA ILE A 80 17.97 -11.76 -5.32
C ILE A 80 16.99 -12.60 -4.52
N THR A 81 17.46 -13.66 -3.90
CA THR A 81 16.62 -14.59 -3.12
C THR A 81 17.09 -14.70 -1.68
N GLN A 82 16.25 -15.25 -0.81
CA GLN A 82 16.62 -15.60 0.56
C GLN A 82 16.63 -17.11 0.76
N THR A 83 17.53 -17.61 1.61
CA THR A 83 17.47 -18.97 2.13
C THR A 83 16.22 -19.15 3.00
N THR A 84 15.80 -20.40 3.16
CA THR A 84 14.78 -20.73 4.16
C THR A 84 15.38 -20.53 5.55
N GLY A 85 14.81 -19.61 6.33
CA GLY A 85 15.23 -19.34 7.70
C GLY A 85 16.21 -18.17 7.85
N GLY A 86 16.99 -17.84 6.81
CA GLY A 86 17.90 -16.69 6.83
C GLY A 86 17.15 -15.36 6.83
N ALA A 87 17.50 -14.46 7.75
CA ALA A 87 16.81 -13.18 7.93
C ALA A 87 17.71 -11.99 7.61
N ILE A 88 17.13 -10.94 7.02
CA ILE A 88 17.76 -9.62 6.92
C ILE A 88 17.35 -8.81 8.14
N THR A 89 18.30 -8.45 8.99
CA THR A 89 18.12 -7.58 10.16
C THR A 89 18.96 -6.31 9.97
N LEU A 90 18.31 -5.20 9.65
CA LEU A 90 18.97 -3.90 9.48
C LEU A 90 18.66 -3.02 10.69
N ILE A 91 19.63 -2.79 11.57
CA ILE A 91 19.52 -1.92 12.75
C ILE A 91 20.19 -0.55 12.48
N SER A 92 20.28 -0.16 11.21
CA SER A 92 20.89 1.09 10.75
C SER A 92 19.85 2.02 10.12
N ASN A 93 20.11 3.32 10.17
CA ASN A 93 19.27 4.36 9.57
C ASN A 93 19.49 4.53 8.06
N GLY A 94 20.49 3.85 7.48
CA GLY A 94 20.88 4.04 6.07
C GLY A 94 19.94 3.40 5.04
N GLY A 95 19.00 2.56 5.49
CA GLY A 95 18.06 1.85 4.62
C GLY A 95 18.72 0.77 3.76
N ALA A 96 17.99 0.33 2.74
CA ALA A 96 18.47 -0.69 1.81
C ALA A 96 18.06 -0.41 0.37
N ALA A 97 18.84 -0.92 -0.57
CA ALA A 97 18.49 -0.95 -1.98
C ALA A 97 18.83 -2.32 -2.57
N PHE A 98 17.84 -2.94 -3.20
CA PHE A 98 17.97 -4.21 -3.91
C PHE A 98 17.64 -3.98 -5.39
N ASN A 99 18.60 -4.23 -6.27
CA ASN A 99 18.43 -4.13 -7.71
C ASN A 99 18.80 -5.47 -8.34
N ALA A 100 17.81 -6.20 -8.84
CA ALA A 100 18.00 -7.53 -9.44
C ALA A 100 18.18 -7.50 -10.96
N GLY A 101 18.38 -6.32 -11.57
CA GLY A 101 18.38 -6.19 -13.01
C GLY A 101 17.01 -6.57 -13.56
N ALA A 102 16.93 -7.69 -14.29
CA ALA A 102 15.66 -8.26 -14.77
C ALA A 102 15.16 -9.44 -13.93
N GLY A 103 15.88 -9.83 -12.88
CA GLY A 103 15.61 -10.98 -12.03
C GLY A 103 14.55 -10.74 -10.95
N GLU A 104 14.07 -11.82 -10.34
CA GLU A 104 13.15 -11.77 -9.20
C GLU A 104 13.83 -11.16 -7.96
N ILE A 105 13.07 -10.44 -7.14
CA ILE A 105 13.46 -10.13 -5.76
C ILE A 105 12.54 -10.89 -4.83
N ASN A 106 13.05 -11.87 -4.11
CA ASN A 106 12.30 -12.65 -3.12
C ASN A 106 12.95 -12.54 -1.75
N LEU A 107 12.48 -11.55 -0.98
CA LEU A 107 12.83 -11.26 0.41
C LEU A 107 11.64 -11.58 1.34
N GLY A 108 11.04 -12.76 1.15
CA GLY A 108 9.77 -13.15 1.77
C GLY A 108 9.86 -13.70 3.20
N ASN A 109 11.04 -13.77 3.82
CA ASN A 109 11.15 -14.32 5.18
C ASN A 109 10.41 -13.45 6.20
N ALA A 110 9.56 -14.08 7.01
CA ALA A 110 8.77 -13.41 8.04
C ALA A 110 9.57 -12.79 9.19
N SER A 111 10.81 -13.21 9.37
CA SER A 111 11.74 -12.71 10.39
C SER A 111 12.60 -11.55 9.91
N ASN A 112 12.45 -11.10 8.66
CA ASN A 112 13.14 -9.90 8.18
C ASN A 112 12.69 -8.68 8.99
N GLU A 113 13.65 -7.81 9.30
CA GLU A 113 13.44 -6.57 10.05
C GLU A 113 14.27 -5.45 9.40
N PHE A 114 13.62 -4.63 8.57
CA PHE A 114 14.19 -3.44 7.96
C PHE A 114 13.81 -2.24 8.85
N VAL A 115 14.69 -1.86 9.79
CA VAL A 115 14.35 -0.84 10.80
C VAL A 115 13.78 0.44 10.20
N SER A 116 12.74 0.94 10.86
CA SER A 116 11.79 1.97 10.44
C SER A 116 12.33 3.37 10.14
N VAL A 117 13.65 3.57 10.04
CA VAL A 117 14.24 4.90 9.77
C VAL A 117 14.75 5.01 8.35
N GLY A 118 15.29 3.91 7.79
CA GLY A 118 15.81 3.89 6.43
C GLY A 118 14.82 3.27 5.45
N ALA A 119 14.63 3.91 4.30
CA ALA A 119 13.76 3.36 3.26
C ALA A 119 14.38 2.14 2.56
N VAL A 120 13.54 1.22 2.10
CA VAL A 120 13.92 0.06 1.28
C VAL A 120 13.49 0.30 -0.16
N SER A 121 14.47 0.48 -1.06
CA SER A 121 14.24 0.59 -2.50
C SER A 121 14.39 -0.76 -3.19
N LEU A 122 13.52 -1.04 -4.16
CA LEU A 122 13.42 -2.34 -4.84
C LEU A 122 13.33 -2.12 -6.35
N SER A 123 14.21 -2.73 -7.14
CA SER A 123 14.23 -2.57 -8.59
C SER A 123 14.37 -3.91 -9.30
N ASN A 124 13.38 -4.22 -10.14
CA ASN A 124 13.39 -5.27 -11.12
C ASN A 124 12.79 -4.72 -12.42
N THR A 125 13.60 -4.62 -13.46
CA THR A 125 13.20 -4.11 -14.78
C THR A 125 12.57 -5.17 -15.69
N GLY A 126 12.59 -6.44 -15.28
CA GLY A 126 11.98 -7.57 -15.98
C GLY A 126 10.58 -7.91 -15.47
N ALA A 127 9.95 -8.91 -16.09
CA ALA A 127 8.59 -9.37 -15.79
C ALA A 127 8.49 -10.27 -14.53
N ASN A 128 9.60 -10.42 -13.80
CA ASN A 128 9.64 -11.22 -12.58
C ASN A 128 8.99 -10.48 -11.39
N ASN A 129 8.73 -11.20 -10.31
CA ASN A 129 8.05 -10.64 -9.15
C ASN A 129 9.01 -9.93 -8.18
N ILE A 130 8.45 -9.07 -7.35
CA ILE A 130 9.08 -8.57 -6.13
C ILE A 130 8.21 -9.02 -4.96
N ALA A 131 8.79 -9.75 -4.02
CA ALA A 131 8.19 -10.09 -2.74
C ALA A 131 9.10 -9.61 -1.62
N ILE A 132 8.56 -8.83 -0.69
CA ILE A 132 9.24 -8.39 0.52
C ILE A 132 8.33 -8.57 1.72
N ARG A 133 8.91 -9.04 2.82
CA ARG A 133 8.25 -9.14 4.11
C ARG A 133 9.09 -8.50 5.19
N ASP A 134 8.41 -7.84 6.14
CA ASP A 134 8.99 -7.17 7.29
C ASP A 134 8.19 -7.51 8.57
N ALA A 135 8.88 -7.80 9.68
CA ALA A 135 8.28 -8.15 10.97
C ALA A 135 7.78 -6.92 11.74
N GLY A 136 8.22 -5.72 11.38
CA GLY A 136 7.88 -4.44 11.96
C GLY A 136 7.31 -3.46 10.93
N PHE A 137 7.76 -2.21 11.02
CA PHE A 137 7.28 -1.10 10.19
C PHE A 137 8.21 -0.91 8.99
N LEU A 138 7.66 -1.05 7.78
CA LEU A 138 8.40 -0.91 6.54
C LEU A 138 8.20 0.47 5.91
N ILE A 139 9.31 1.13 5.55
CA ILE A 139 9.31 2.31 4.68
C ILE A 139 9.80 1.89 3.30
N LEU A 140 8.94 1.98 2.28
CA LEU A 140 9.37 1.81 0.90
C LEU A 140 10.04 3.08 0.39
N GLY A 141 11.15 2.90 -0.32
CA GLY A 141 11.78 3.93 -1.14
C GLY A 141 11.23 3.91 -2.57
N GLU A 142 12.13 4.03 -3.53
CA GLU A 142 11.78 3.82 -4.95
C GLU A 142 11.49 2.34 -5.19
N VAL A 143 10.38 2.04 -5.86
CA VAL A 143 10.04 0.70 -6.31
C VAL A 143 9.80 0.72 -7.81
N THR A 144 10.42 -0.19 -8.54
CA THR A 144 10.16 -0.41 -9.96
C THR A 144 10.05 -1.90 -10.24
N THR A 145 8.92 -2.33 -10.78
CA THR A 145 8.70 -3.71 -11.23
C THR A 145 7.76 -3.76 -12.43
N SER A 146 7.90 -4.75 -13.30
CA SER A 146 6.86 -5.06 -14.30
C SER A 146 6.07 -6.34 -14.02
N GLY A 147 6.56 -7.19 -13.11
CA GLY A 147 5.80 -8.32 -12.57
C GLY A 147 4.97 -7.94 -11.34
N ASN A 148 4.55 -8.94 -10.55
CA ASN A 148 3.74 -8.69 -9.35
C ASN A 148 4.60 -8.07 -8.23
N LEU A 149 3.98 -7.22 -7.41
CA LEU A 149 4.55 -6.66 -6.20
C LEU A 149 3.80 -7.20 -4.98
N SER A 150 4.47 -7.91 -4.09
CA SER A 150 3.90 -8.36 -2.81
C SER A 150 4.69 -7.76 -1.65
N VAL A 151 4.06 -6.90 -0.88
CA VAL A 151 4.64 -6.24 0.29
C VAL A 151 3.86 -6.62 1.52
N GLN A 152 4.54 -7.23 2.49
CA GLN A 152 3.97 -7.62 3.77
C GLN A 152 4.75 -6.93 4.90
N SER A 153 4.05 -6.28 5.82
CA SER A 153 4.63 -5.76 7.06
C SER A 153 3.69 -6.02 8.23
N SER A 154 4.21 -6.09 9.46
CA SER A 154 3.38 -6.38 10.65
C SER A 154 3.23 -5.18 11.60
N GLY A 155 3.98 -4.09 11.39
CA GLY A 155 3.93 -2.87 12.17
C GLY A 155 3.44 -1.64 11.41
N GLY A 156 3.20 -1.75 10.10
CA GLY A 156 2.78 -0.64 9.22
C GLY A 156 3.60 -0.56 7.96
N LEU A 157 3.07 0.16 6.98
CA LEU A 157 3.68 0.40 5.69
C LEU A 157 3.58 1.88 5.34
N ALA A 158 4.72 2.52 5.15
CA ALA A 158 4.80 3.88 4.65
C ALA A 158 5.70 3.96 3.42
N GLN A 159 5.71 5.13 2.81
CA GLN A 159 6.55 5.46 1.67
C GLN A 159 7.42 6.67 2.02
N ALA A 160 8.69 6.63 1.65
CA ALA A 160 9.58 7.76 1.78
C ALA A 160 9.12 8.92 0.88
N GLN A 161 9.23 10.16 1.34
CA GLN A 161 8.82 11.32 0.56
C GLN A 161 9.59 11.42 -0.76
N ASN A 162 8.94 11.96 -1.80
CA ASN A 162 9.53 12.19 -3.13
C ASN A 162 10.07 10.92 -3.82
N THR A 163 9.57 9.74 -3.45
CA THR A 163 9.85 8.48 -4.15
C THR A 163 8.61 8.04 -4.93
N THR A 164 8.79 7.09 -5.85
CA THR A 164 7.72 6.53 -6.66
C THR A 164 7.66 5.02 -6.49
N ILE A 165 6.44 4.48 -6.58
CA ILE A 165 6.20 3.06 -6.80
C ILE A 165 5.65 2.96 -8.23
N LEU A 166 6.46 2.40 -9.13
CA LEU A 166 6.11 2.17 -10.53
C LEU A 166 5.96 0.67 -10.76
N THR A 167 4.75 0.25 -11.12
CA THR A 167 4.44 -1.16 -11.36
C THR A 167 3.90 -1.35 -12.78
N GLY A 168 4.21 -2.50 -13.39
CA GLY A 168 3.62 -2.92 -14.66
C GLY A 168 2.23 -3.51 -14.50
N ALA A 169 1.82 -4.36 -15.45
CA ALA A 169 0.49 -4.98 -15.44
C ALA A 169 0.29 -6.05 -14.35
N GLY A 170 1.36 -6.47 -13.66
CA GLY A 170 1.28 -7.37 -12.51
C GLY A 170 0.53 -6.74 -11.32
N GLY A 171 -0.13 -7.58 -10.52
CA GLY A 171 -0.87 -7.12 -9.34
C GLY A 171 0.05 -6.63 -8.22
N SER A 172 -0.41 -5.63 -7.48
CA SER A 172 0.25 -5.12 -6.28
C SER A 172 -0.55 -5.47 -5.03
N ASN A 173 0.03 -6.22 -4.12
CA ASN A 173 -0.58 -6.60 -2.85
C ASN A 173 0.18 -5.96 -1.68
N PHE A 174 -0.51 -5.11 -0.92
CA PHE A 174 0.02 -4.47 0.27
C PHE A 174 -0.75 -4.96 1.50
N ASN A 175 -0.08 -5.70 2.37
CA ASN A 175 -0.64 -6.19 3.62
C ASN A 175 0.20 -5.70 4.80
N ALA A 176 -0.32 -4.72 5.53
CA ALA A 176 0.36 -4.13 6.70
C ALA A 176 -0.08 -4.76 8.03
N GLY A 177 -0.77 -5.90 8.01
CA GLY A 177 -1.25 -6.57 9.22
C GLY A 177 -2.25 -5.69 9.97
N ASN A 178 -1.88 -5.21 11.17
CA ASN A 178 -2.66 -4.25 11.98
C ASN A 178 -2.18 -2.79 11.82
N GLY A 179 -1.20 -2.58 10.94
CA GLY A 179 -0.51 -1.34 10.68
C GLY A 179 -1.21 -0.45 9.66
N MET A 180 -0.89 0.85 9.69
CA MET A 180 -1.30 1.79 8.63
C MET A 180 -0.72 1.41 7.27
N ILE A 181 -1.39 1.83 6.19
CA ILE A 181 -0.81 1.87 4.84
C ILE A 181 -0.79 3.33 4.39
N THR A 182 0.36 3.85 4.01
CA THR A 182 0.51 5.21 3.44
C THR A 182 1.42 5.18 2.23
N LEU A 183 0.77 5.10 1.06
CA LEU A 183 1.36 5.04 -0.28
C LEU A 183 0.78 6.19 -1.12
N ASN A 184 0.89 7.42 -0.62
CA ASN A 184 0.14 8.58 -1.09
C ASN A 184 0.98 9.61 -1.87
N ASN A 185 2.21 9.24 -2.27
CA ASN A 185 3.06 10.09 -3.10
C ASN A 185 2.43 10.30 -4.49
N VAL A 186 2.56 11.52 -5.01
CA VAL A 186 1.97 11.94 -6.30
C VAL A 186 2.54 11.23 -7.52
N GLY A 187 3.72 10.62 -7.41
CA GLY A 187 4.40 9.95 -8.51
C GLY A 187 4.17 8.44 -8.58
N ASN A 188 3.34 7.87 -7.70
CA ASN A 188 3.02 6.43 -7.76
C ASN A 188 2.22 6.12 -9.02
N ASP A 189 2.52 5.01 -9.69
CA ASP A 189 1.84 4.55 -10.90
C ASP A 189 1.62 3.03 -10.82
N PHE A 190 0.38 2.64 -10.52
CA PHE A 190 -0.08 1.27 -10.37
C PHE A 190 -0.81 0.81 -11.64
N SER A 191 -0.06 0.32 -12.63
CA SER A 191 -0.66 -0.15 -13.90
C SER A 191 -1.44 -1.47 -13.78
N GLY A 192 -1.18 -2.25 -12.73
CA GLY A 192 -1.93 -3.47 -12.40
C GLY A 192 -2.93 -3.25 -11.25
N SER A 193 -3.70 -4.29 -10.92
CA SER A 193 -4.69 -4.21 -9.85
C SER A 193 -4.05 -4.16 -8.46
N VAL A 194 -4.61 -3.39 -7.53
CA VAL A 194 -4.08 -3.20 -6.17
C VAL A 194 -4.98 -3.81 -5.09
N SER A 195 -4.42 -4.63 -4.21
CA SER A 195 -5.09 -5.09 -2.98
C SER A 195 -4.45 -4.49 -1.73
N LEU A 196 -5.29 -4.09 -0.77
CA LEU A 196 -4.89 -3.41 0.46
C LEU A 196 -5.45 -4.13 1.68
N THR A 197 -4.60 -4.48 2.64
CA THR A 197 -5.03 -5.14 3.89
C THR A 197 -4.47 -4.40 5.11
N ASN A 198 -5.37 -3.92 5.96
CA ASN A 198 -5.08 -3.36 7.28
C ASN A 198 -6.23 -3.73 8.23
N THR A 199 -5.96 -4.69 9.12
CA THR A 199 -6.91 -5.24 10.10
C THR A 199 -6.91 -4.48 11.43
N GLY A 200 -6.12 -3.41 11.55
CA GLY A 200 -6.03 -2.56 12.73
C GLY A 200 -6.91 -1.32 12.65
N VAL A 201 -6.76 -0.43 13.64
CA VAL A 201 -7.51 0.83 13.79
C VAL A 201 -6.93 2.00 12.99
N GLN A 202 -5.88 1.74 12.23
CA GLN A 202 -5.12 2.77 11.51
C GLN A 202 -5.65 2.95 10.08
N ASN A 203 -5.18 4.00 9.41
CA ASN A 203 -5.71 4.40 8.11
C ASN A 203 -5.02 3.66 6.95
N ILE A 204 -5.73 3.59 5.83
CA ILE A 204 -5.19 3.28 4.51
C ILE A 204 -5.26 4.56 3.68
N ALA A 205 -4.13 5.00 3.14
CA ALA A 205 -4.05 6.07 2.15
C ALA A 205 -3.22 5.60 0.96
N ILE A 206 -3.82 5.63 -0.22
CA ILE A 206 -3.16 5.31 -1.49
C ILE A 206 -3.42 6.41 -2.51
N ARG A 207 -2.39 6.69 -3.30
CA ARG A 207 -2.49 7.55 -4.46
C ARG A 207 -1.91 6.85 -5.67
N ASP A 208 -2.57 7.01 -6.80
CA ASP A 208 -2.12 6.61 -8.11
C ASP A 208 -2.08 7.82 -9.04
N MET A 209 -1.14 7.88 -9.99
CA MET A 209 -1.04 8.98 -10.95
C MET A 209 -2.13 8.88 -12.02
N ASN A 210 -2.50 7.65 -12.39
CA ASN A 210 -3.39 7.33 -13.50
C ASN A 210 -4.72 6.75 -12.99
N ALA A 211 -5.25 5.73 -13.66
CA ALA A 211 -6.44 5.02 -13.23
C ALA A 211 -6.06 3.89 -12.26
N LEU A 212 -6.80 3.77 -11.16
CA LEU A 212 -6.55 2.77 -10.15
C LEU A 212 -7.65 1.71 -10.15
N ASN A 213 -7.27 0.43 -10.27
CA ASN A 213 -8.17 -0.70 -10.10
C ASN A 213 -7.90 -1.39 -8.75
N LEU A 214 -8.87 -1.35 -7.85
CA LEU A 214 -8.81 -2.06 -6.58
C LEU A 214 -9.21 -3.53 -6.75
N ALA A 215 -8.24 -4.44 -6.60
CA ALA A 215 -8.49 -5.87 -6.45
C ALA A 215 -9.13 -6.23 -5.10
N GLY A 216 -9.16 -5.29 -4.16
CA GLY A 216 -9.91 -5.42 -2.92
C GLY A 216 -9.30 -4.61 -1.79
N VAL A 217 -10.13 -4.25 -0.81
CA VAL A 217 -9.68 -3.64 0.44
C VAL A 217 -10.25 -4.46 1.58
N SER A 218 -9.39 -4.89 2.50
CA SER A 218 -9.77 -5.68 3.66
C SER A 218 -9.38 -4.96 4.94
N MET A 219 -10.36 -4.33 5.58
CA MET A 219 -10.26 -3.79 6.93
C MET A 219 -11.12 -4.58 7.91
N THR A 220 -10.77 -4.54 9.19
CA THR A 220 -11.63 -5.12 10.23
C THR A 220 -12.92 -4.28 10.35
N PRO A 221 -14.11 -4.88 10.24
CA PRO A 221 -15.40 -4.18 10.29
C PRO A 221 -15.63 -3.17 11.42
N THR A 222 -14.99 -3.39 12.56
CA THR A 222 -15.13 -2.55 13.76
C THR A 222 -13.98 -1.57 13.94
N SER A 223 -13.03 -1.51 13.00
CA SER A 223 -11.87 -0.65 13.14
C SER A 223 -12.21 0.81 12.81
N SER A 224 -11.63 1.76 13.54
CA SER A 224 -11.87 3.19 13.32
C SER A 224 -11.05 3.79 12.18
N GLY A 225 -10.25 2.98 11.49
CA GLY A 225 -9.37 3.43 10.41
C GLY A 225 -10.16 3.95 9.22
N SER A 226 -9.65 5.00 8.58
CA SER A 226 -10.21 5.53 7.33
C SER A 226 -9.57 4.90 6.09
N LEU A 227 -10.25 5.03 4.96
CA LEU A 227 -9.75 4.70 3.63
C LEU A 227 -9.73 5.95 2.77
N THR A 228 -8.56 6.33 2.25
CA THR A 228 -8.41 7.41 1.28
C THR A 228 -7.79 6.87 0.00
N VAL A 229 -8.50 7.02 -1.11
CA VAL A 229 -8.08 6.58 -2.44
C VAL A 229 -8.10 7.79 -3.36
N VAL A 230 -6.96 8.09 -3.97
CA VAL A 230 -6.83 9.24 -4.87
C VAL A 230 -6.19 8.82 -6.19
N THR A 231 -6.76 9.24 -7.30
CA THR A 231 -6.07 9.24 -8.59
C THR A 231 -5.67 10.66 -8.97
N GLY A 232 -4.52 10.80 -9.62
CA GLY A 232 -3.95 12.08 -10.00
C GLY A 232 -3.33 12.86 -8.84
N THR A 233 -3.10 14.16 -9.08
CA THR A 233 -2.45 15.07 -8.12
C THR A 233 -3.41 15.68 -7.10
N GLY A 234 -4.72 15.41 -7.20
CA GLY A 234 -5.75 15.91 -6.31
C GLY A 234 -6.22 17.36 -6.57
N ALA A 235 -5.61 18.08 -7.52
CA ALA A 235 -5.98 19.47 -7.84
C ALA A 235 -5.84 19.85 -9.34
N SER A 236 -5.34 18.94 -10.17
CA SER A 236 -5.14 19.12 -11.62
C SER A 236 -5.97 18.10 -12.37
N ASN A 237 -6.46 18.45 -13.56
CA ASN A 237 -7.20 17.60 -14.52
C ASN A 237 -6.44 16.33 -14.99
N THR A 238 -5.40 15.92 -14.27
CA THR A 238 -4.56 14.73 -14.47
C THR A 238 -4.97 13.65 -13.48
N GLY A 239 -5.20 12.43 -13.95
CA GLY A 239 -5.67 11.29 -13.17
C GLY A 239 -6.49 10.35 -14.05
N GLY A 240 -7.04 9.30 -13.46
CA GLY A 240 -7.94 8.38 -14.13
C GLY A 240 -9.07 7.88 -13.24
N ASP A 241 -9.84 6.94 -13.78
CA ASP A 241 -10.97 6.33 -13.08
C ASP A 241 -10.50 5.58 -11.82
N ILE A 242 -11.34 5.56 -10.79
CA ILE A 242 -11.22 4.60 -9.70
C ILE A 242 -12.20 3.47 -10.00
N THR A 243 -11.69 2.26 -10.18
CA THR A 243 -12.48 1.05 -10.45
C THR A 243 -12.15 -0.03 -9.44
N GLN A 244 -12.91 -1.12 -9.46
CA GLN A 244 -12.63 -2.27 -8.63
C GLN A 244 -12.98 -3.58 -9.34
N THR A 245 -12.28 -4.63 -8.92
CA THR A 245 -12.51 -6.02 -9.33
C THR A 245 -12.83 -6.91 -8.13
N GLY A 246 -12.35 -6.56 -6.93
CA GLY A 246 -12.74 -7.21 -5.67
C GLY A 246 -13.59 -6.32 -4.77
N ALA A 247 -13.99 -6.89 -3.63
CA ALA A 247 -14.80 -6.20 -2.65
C ALA A 247 -13.98 -5.17 -1.85
N ILE A 248 -14.61 -4.07 -1.49
CA ILE A 248 -14.11 -3.10 -0.53
C ILE A 248 -14.86 -3.31 0.78
N VAL A 249 -14.16 -3.84 1.79
CA VAL A 249 -14.67 -3.99 3.15
C VAL A 249 -13.91 -3.03 4.05
N THR A 250 -14.61 -2.06 4.62
CA THR A 250 -14.01 -1.00 5.45
C THR A 250 -14.34 -1.14 6.93
N GLY A 251 -13.60 -0.41 7.76
CA GLY A 251 -13.98 -0.15 9.14
C GLY A 251 -15.04 0.96 9.26
N THR A 252 -15.28 1.44 10.48
CA THR A 252 -16.23 2.51 10.77
C THR A 252 -15.70 3.90 10.45
N GLY A 253 -14.41 4.03 10.10
CA GLY A 253 -13.82 5.29 9.66
C GLY A 253 -14.33 5.71 8.27
N ALA A 254 -14.33 7.01 8.00
CA ALA A 254 -14.80 7.54 6.73
C ALA A 254 -13.94 7.03 5.55
N SER A 255 -14.58 6.76 4.43
CA SER A 255 -13.92 6.45 3.16
C SER A 255 -14.02 7.65 2.22
N SER A 256 -12.95 7.97 1.49
CA SER A 256 -12.90 9.06 0.52
C SER A 256 -12.27 8.58 -0.78
N PHE A 257 -13.01 8.74 -1.87
CA PHE A 257 -12.57 8.40 -3.22
C PHE A 257 -12.51 9.66 -4.06
N ILE A 258 -11.33 9.98 -4.58
CA ILE A 258 -11.07 11.19 -5.36
C ILE A 258 -10.51 10.79 -6.73
N ALA A 259 -11.37 10.84 -7.76
CA ALA A 259 -10.99 10.61 -9.14
C ALA A 259 -10.54 11.94 -9.78
N GLY A 260 -9.24 12.24 -9.74
CA GLY A 260 -8.72 13.59 -9.98
C GLY A 260 -8.68 14.09 -11.43
N GLY A 261 -8.70 13.19 -12.42
CA GLY A 261 -8.54 13.56 -13.84
C GLY A 261 -9.82 14.10 -14.48
N SER A 262 -9.70 15.06 -15.41
CA SER A 262 -10.88 15.57 -16.13
C SER A 262 -11.55 14.44 -16.92
N GLY A 263 -12.82 14.18 -16.64
CA GLY A 263 -13.56 13.07 -17.24
C GLY A 263 -13.44 11.74 -16.49
N SER A 264 -12.76 11.71 -15.35
CA SER A 264 -12.65 10.50 -14.53
C SER A 264 -13.92 10.21 -13.74
N SER A 265 -14.22 8.93 -13.58
CA SER A 265 -15.35 8.38 -12.84
C SER A 265 -14.91 7.53 -11.65
N ILE A 266 -15.85 7.26 -10.76
CA ILE A 266 -15.71 6.28 -9.69
C ILE A 266 -16.71 5.14 -9.95
N MET A 267 -16.23 3.89 -10.03
CA MET A 267 -17.06 2.71 -10.24
C MET A 267 -16.75 1.63 -9.20
N LEU A 268 -17.54 1.62 -8.13
CA LEU A 268 -17.42 0.73 -6.96
C LEU A 268 -18.65 -0.18 -6.85
N THR A 269 -18.86 -1.03 -7.86
CA THR A 269 -20.13 -1.76 -8.08
C THR A 269 -20.10 -3.25 -7.70
N ASN A 270 -19.08 -3.69 -6.95
CA ASN A 270 -19.03 -5.08 -6.47
C ASN A 270 -20.11 -5.26 -5.40
N ALA A 271 -21.00 -6.25 -5.58
CA ALA A 271 -22.12 -6.52 -4.68
C ALA A 271 -21.69 -6.87 -3.25
N SER A 272 -20.44 -7.29 -3.04
CA SER A 272 -19.89 -7.64 -1.74
C SER A 272 -19.14 -6.49 -1.04
N ASN A 273 -19.18 -5.27 -1.59
CA ASN A 273 -18.70 -4.10 -0.86
C ASN A 273 -19.48 -3.95 0.46
N ASP A 274 -18.77 -3.59 1.53
CA ASP A 274 -19.32 -3.36 2.87
C ASP A 274 -18.66 -2.11 3.47
N PHE A 275 -19.25 -0.95 3.21
CA PHE A 275 -18.81 0.35 3.68
C PHE A 275 -19.45 0.69 5.03
N ARG A 276 -18.66 0.64 6.11
CA ARG A 276 -19.20 0.80 7.49
C ARG A 276 -19.06 2.21 8.05
N GLY A 277 -18.26 3.05 7.42
CA GLY A 277 -18.19 4.49 7.66
C GLY A 277 -18.81 5.29 6.51
N SER A 278 -18.87 6.61 6.64
CA SER A 278 -19.38 7.47 5.57
C SER A 278 -18.48 7.47 4.34
N VAL A 279 -19.06 7.48 3.13
CA VAL A 279 -18.33 7.44 1.86
C VAL A 279 -18.45 8.75 1.10
N GLY A 280 -17.33 9.46 0.93
CA GLY A 280 -17.23 10.63 0.07
C GLY A 280 -16.80 10.27 -1.35
N LEU A 281 -17.48 10.82 -2.35
CA LEU A 281 -17.24 10.55 -3.77
C LEU A 281 -16.95 11.87 -4.50
N PHE A 282 -15.74 12.00 -5.04
CA PHE A 282 -15.32 13.17 -5.84
C PHE A 282 -14.95 12.70 -7.24
N ALA A 283 -15.88 12.87 -8.19
CA ALA A 283 -15.70 12.46 -9.58
C ALA A 283 -16.05 13.62 -10.52
N TRP A 284 -15.27 13.78 -11.59
CA TRP A 284 -15.56 14.77 -12.63
C TRP A 284 -16.69 14.33 -13.57
N ARG A 285 -16.86 13.01 -13.75
CA ARG A 285 -17.95 12.40 -14.50
C ARG A 285 -18.84 11.61 -13.54
N ASP A 286 -19.01 10.31 -13.74
CA ASP A 286 -20.01 9.53 -13.02
C ASP A 286 -19.43 8.94 -11.73
N ALA A 287 -20.30 8.67 -10.77
CA ALA A 287 -20.00 7.87 -9.60
C ALA A 287 -21.05 6.76 -9.46
N SER A 288 -20.61 5.51 -9.36
CA SER A 288 -21.48 4.36 -9.10
C SER A 288 -20.96 3.61 -7.88
N ILE A 289 -21.82 3.37 -6.91
CA ILE A 289 -21.48 2.68 -5.67
C ILE A 289 -22.54 1.63 -5.34
N THR A 290 -22.08 0.44 -4.99
CA THR A 290 -22.89 -0.65 -4.45
C THR A 290 -22.39 -0.96 -3.06
N ASP A 291 -23.32 -1.17 -2.13
CA ASP A 291 -23.06 -1.60 -0.77
C ASP A 291 -23.99 -2.76 -0.39
N VAL A 292 -23.47 -3.78 0.29
CA VAL A 292 -24.23 -4.95 0.72
C VAL A 292 -25.17 -4.64 1.88
N ALA A 293 -24.92 -3.56 2.62
CA ALA A 293 -25.63 -3.15 3.82
C ALA A 293 -26.25 -1.75 3.65
N SER A 294 -26.26 -0.96 4.72
CA SER A 294 -26.69 0.43 4.69
C SER A 294 -25.50 1.32 4.33
N LEU A 295 -25.71 2.26 3.42
CA LEU A 295 -24.69 3.22 3.02
C LEU A 295 -24.96 4.58 3.67
N GLN A 296 -23.91 5.21 4.19
CA GLN A 296 -23.92 6.62 4.56
C GLN A 296 -23.07 7.41 3.57
N LEU A 297 -23.66 8.34 2.83
CA LEU A 297 -22.91 9.27 1.99
C LEU A 297 -22.23 10.34 2.85
N GLY A 298 -20.96 10.55 2.57
CA GLY A 298 -20.16 11.68 3.03
C GLY A 298 -20.22 12.85 2.04
N ALA A 299 -19.34 13.83 2.26
CA ALA A 299 -19.20 14.96 1.34
C ALA A 299 -18.88 14.43 -0.06
N SER A 300 -19.71 14.76 -1.04
CA SER A 300 -19.59 14.22 -2.39
C SER A 300 -19.84 15.30 -3.44
N ASN A 301 -19.08 15.25 -4.52
CA ASN A 301 -19.20 16.12 -5.68
C ASN A 301 -19.03 15.29 -6.95
N VAL A 302 -20.13 15.08 -7.67
CA VAL A 302 -20.20 14.24 -8.86
C VAL A 302 -20.60 15.11 -10.05
N GLY A 303 -19.68 15.29 -10.99
CA GLY A 303 -19.89 16.13 -12.19
C GLY A 303 -20.81 15.51 -13.25
N GLY A 304 -21.12 14.22 -13.14
CA GLY A 304 -22.05 13.46 -13.97
C GLY A 304 -23.14 12.79 -13.15
N ASN A 305 -23.48 11.55 -13.48
CA ASN A 305 -24.54 10.79 -12.81
C ASN A 305 -24.04 10.13 -11.52
N LEU A 306 -24.91 10.06 -10.51
CA LEU A 306 -24.69 9.29 -9.28
C LEU A 306 -25.63 8.08 -9.27
N ASN A 307 -25.08 6.86 -9.30
CA ASN A 307 -25.84 5.62 -9.13
C ASN A 307 -25.51 4.98 -7.79
N VAL A 308 -26.52 4.80 -6.94
CA VAL A 308 -26.36 4.19 -5.60
C VAL A 308 -27.20 2.93 -5.52
N MET A 309 -26.58 1.83 -5.11
CA MET A 309 -27.28 0.59 -4.78
C MET A 309 -26.94 0.18 -3.34
N VAL A 310 -27.95 -0.03 -2.49
CA VAL A 310 -27.76 -0.49 -1.10
C VAL A 310 -28.50 -1.79 -0.84
N GLY A 311 -28.01 -2.59 0.10
CA GLY A 311 -28.57 -3.91 0.43
C GLY A 311 -28.34 -4.98 -0.65
N ALA A 312 -27.28 -4.87 -1.44
CA ALA A 312 -27.04 -5.74 -2.60
C ALA A 312 -26.61 -7.18 -2.23
N ASN A 313 -27.46 -7.94 -1.55
CA ASN A 313 -27.29 -9.39 -1.34
C ASN A 313 -28.41 -10.17 -2.04
N GLY A 314 -28.42 -10.14 -3.37
CA GLY A 314 -29.24 -11.04 -4.18
C GLY A 314 -30.76 -10.80 -4.16
N VAL A 315 -31.22 -9.66 -4.70
CA VAL A 315 -32.58 -9.44 -5.27
C VAL A 315 -33.59 -8.59 -4.45
N SER A 316 -33.28 -8.08 -3.26
CA SER A 316 -34.08 -6.99 -2.65
C SER A 316 -33.31 -6.31 -1.52
N GLY A 317 -32.76 -5.13 -1.80
CA GLY A 317 -32.03 -4.34 -0.81
C GLY A 317 -32.85 -4.08 0.46
N THR A 318 -32.23 -4.32 1.62
CA THR A 318 -32.77 -3.96 2.94
C THR A 318 -31.87 -2.94 3.64
N GLY A 319 -31.08 -2.18 2.87
CA GLY A 319 -30.13 -1.18 3.37
C GLY A 319 -30.75 0.21 3.45
N ASN A 320 -30.46 0.96 4.51
CA ASN A 320 -30.77 2.39 4.55
C ASN A 320 -29.74 3.17 3.72
N LEU A 321 -30.20 4.22 3.04
CA LEU A 321 -29.33 5.24 2.48
C LEU A 321 -29.44 6.51 3.33
N THR A 322 -28.36 6.89 3.98
CA THR A 322 -28.29 8.11 4.79
C THR A 322 -27.18 9.02 4.29
N GLN A 323 -27.04 10.20 4.89
CA GLN A 323 -25.92 11.09 4.63
C GLN A 323 -25.50 11.84 5.89
N ASN A 324 -24.24 12.25 5.98
CA ASN A 324 -23.72 13.08 7.07
C ASN A 324 -23.13 14.42 6.58
N SER A 325 -23.12 14.66 5.27
CA SER A 325 -22.55 15.85 4.62
C SER A 325 -23.31 16.14 3.32
N ALA A 326 -23.04 17.30 2.72
CA ALA A 326 -23.70 17.72 1.48
C ALA A 326 -23.26 16.84 0.30
N VAL A 327 -24.22 16.54 -0.58
CA VAL A 327 -24.02 15.83 -1.84
C VAL A 327 -24.38 16.74 -3.00
N THR A 328 -23.45 16.96 -3.91
CA THR A 328 -23.65 17.69 -5.17
C THR A 328 -23.57 16.72 -6.34
N VAL A 329 -24.60 16.71 -7.19
CA VAL A 329 -24.66 15.89 -8.41
C VAL A 329 -25.16 16.75 -9.56
N GLN A 330 -24.37 16.85 -10.62
CA GLN A 330 -24.72 17.65 -11.79
C GLN A 330 -25.63 16.89 -12.76
N GLY A 331 -25.49 15.56 -12.84
CA GLY A 331 -26.33 14.67 -13.64
C GLY A 331 -27.50 14.09 -12.86
N VAL A 332 -28.01 12.95 -13.35
CA VAL A 332 -29.10 12.19 -12.72
C VAL A 332 -28.58 11.47 -11.47
N THR A 333 -29.38 11.49 -10.40
CA THR A 333 -29.16 10.67 -9.21
C THR A 333 -30.13 9.49 -9.24
N SER A 334 -29.63 8.28 -9.44
CA SER A 334 -30.40 7.04 -9.40
C SER A 334 -30.11 6.30 -8.09
N ILE A 335 -31.13 5.97 -7.32
CA ILE A 335 -31.01 5.31 -6.02
C ILE A 335 -31.84 4.03 -6.04
N ASN A 336 -31.18 2.87 -6.02
CA ASN A 336 -31.83 1.59 -5.82
C ASN A 336 -31.59 1.11 -4.38
N ALA A 337 -32.57 1.35 -3.51
CA ALA A 337 -32.51 0.90 -2.11
C ALA A 337 -33.23 -0.42 -1.83
N GLY A 338 -33.86 -1.05 -2.84
CA GLY A 338 -34.65 -2.28 -2.67
C GLY A 338 -36.10 -2.05 -2.25
N ALA A 339 -36.86 -3.15 -2.12
CA ALA A 339 -38.33 -3.14 -2.19
C ALA A 339 -39.07 -2.87 -0.85
N HIS A 340 -38.42 -2.95 0.33
CA HIS A 340 -39.15 -2.86 1.61
C HIS A 340 -38.35 -2.22 2.77
N ASN A 341 -38.99 -1.27 3.47
CA ASN A 341 -38.54 -0.66 4.75
C ASN A 341 -37.17 0.05 4.74
N THR A 342 -36.71 0.49 3.57
CA THR A 342 -35.46 1.23 3.41
C THR A 342 -35.70 2.73 3.62
N THR A 343 -34.98 3.31 4.58
CA THR A 343 -34.98 4.77 4.76
C THR A 343 -34.00 5.40 3.79
N ILE A 344 -34.48 6.26 2.90
CA ILE A 344 -33.65 7.19 2.12
C ILE A 344 -33.73 8.55 2.82
N ASN A 345 -32.68 8.92 3.53
CA ASN A 345 -32.60 10.18 4.26
C ASN A 345 -31.46 11.04 3.73
N LEU A 346 -31.77 11.87 2.73
CA LEU A 346 -30.86 12.80 2.08
C LEU A 346 -31.25 14.28 2.34
N THR A 347 -31.28 14.67 3.62
CA THR A 347 -31.94 15.90 4.11
C THR A 347 -31.03 17.11 4.40
N ASN A 348 -29.74 17.02 4.14
CA ASN A 348 -28.80 18.14 4.33
C ASN A 348 -29.19 19.28 3.39
N ILE A 349 -29.40 20.46 3.95
CA ILE A 349 -29.79 21.67 3.23
C ILE A 349 -28.77 22.13 2.18
N GLY A 350 -27.52 21.69 2.29
CA GLY A 350 -26.46 21.96 1.32
C GLY A 350 -26.46 21.02 0.12
N ASN A 351 -27.37 20.05 0.06
CA ASN A 351 -27.50 19.17 -1.09
C ASN A 351 -27.85 19.96 -2.36
N HIS A 352 -27.24 19.58 -3.49
CA HIS A 352 -27.45 20.21 -4.78
C HIS A 352 -27.56 19.15 -5.88
N PHE A 353 -28.79 18.71 -6.15
CA PHE A 353 -29.11 17.76 -7.23
C PHE A 353 -29.65 18.55 -8.43
N VAL A 354 -28.83 18.67 -9.48
CA VAL A 354 -29.17 19.46 -10.68
C VAL A 354 -30.01 18.63 -11.65
N GLY A 355 -29.66 17.37 -11.87
CA GLY A 355 -30.45 16.45 -12.69
C GLY A 355 -31.63 15.83 -11.91
N GLY A 356 -32.35 14.94 -12.59
CA GLY A 356 -33.45 14.19 -11.97
C GLY A 356 -32.98 13.31 -10.81
N VAL A 357 -33.86 13.11 -9.83
CA VAL A 357 -33.65 12.14 -8.75
C VAL A 357 -34.66 11.01 -8.95
N GLU A 358 -34.15 9.82 -9.25
CA GLU A 358 -34.92 8.63 -9.60
C GLU A 358 -34.69 7.54 -8.53
N PRO A 359 -35.73 7.10 -7.80
CA PRO A 359 -35.65 5.97 -6.88
C PRO A 359 -35.84 4.60 -7.57
#